data_AF-A0A084R234-F1
#
_entry.id   AF-A0A084R234-F1
#
_cell.length_a   1.000
_cell.length_b   1.000
_cell.length_c   1.000
_cell.angle_alpha   90.00
_cell.angle_beta   90.00
_cell.angle_gamma   90.00
#
_symmetry.space_group_name_H-M   'P 1'
#
loop_
_entity.id
_entity.type
_entity.pdbx_description
1 polymer ?
#
loop_
_entity_poly.entity_id
_entity_poly.type
_entity_poly.pdbx_seq_one_letter_code
_entity_poly.pdbx_strand_id
1 'polypeptide(L)' 'MAARELIVVALNHTNEELNLEPQSPRLDHGEWMDVPESQPPQEIRAGESGIWRCKSRRIGTGVEGAPVT' A
#
# COMPACT_ATOMS: atom_id res chain seq x y z
N MET A 1 -9.03 -20.42 8.35
CA MET A 1 -9.08 -19.35 9.37
C MET A 1 -8.65 -18.07 8.69
N ALA A 2 -9.47 -17.02 8.66
CA ALA A 2 -9.31 -15.92 7.71
C ALA A 2 -8.32 -14.86 8.20
N ALA A 3 -7.29 -14.56 7.40
CA ALA A 3 -6.47 -13.36 7.56
C ALA A 3 -7.30 -12.12 7.18
N ARG A 4 -6.98 -10.97 7.78
CA ARG A 4 -7.55 -9.69 7.34
C ARG A 4 -6.71 -9.18 6.17
N GLU A 5 -7.35 -8.85 5.07
CA GLU A 5 -6.70 -8.29 3.89
C GLU A 5 -7.15 -6.84 3.69
N LEU A 6 -6.23 -6.00 3.22
CA LEU A 6 -6.46 -4.61 2.85
C LEU A 6 -5.95 -4.40 1.42
N ILE A 7 -6.80 -3.79 0.59
CA ILE A 7 -6.44 -3.30 -0.74
C ILE A 7 -6.49 -1.79 -0.67
N VAL A 8 -5.40 -1.14 -1.07
CA VAL A 8 -5.32 0.31 -1.14
C VAL A 8 -5.35 0.72 -2.60
N VAL A 9 -6.19 1.70 -2.91
CA VAL A 9 -6.27 2.34 -4.22
C VAL A 9 -6.06 3.84 -4.00
N ALA A 10 -4.97 4.37 -4.56
CA ALA A 10 -4.68 5.79 -4.53
C ALA A 10 -4.92 6.38 -5.92
N LEU A 11 -5.80 7.36 -6.00
CA LEU A 11 -6.14 8.07 -7.24
C LEU A 11 -5.38 9.39 -7.28
N ASN A 12 -4.45 9.54 -8.21
CA ASN A 12 -3.74 10.79 -8.39
C ASN A 12 -4.54 11.75 -9.28
N HIS A 13 -5.42 12.54 -8.66
CA HIS A 13 -6.17 13.61 -9.33
C HIS A 13 -5.45 14.97 -9.26
N THR A 14 -4.14 14.97 -9.04
CA THR A 14 -3.31 16.16 -9.17
C THR A 14 -2.77 16.26 -10.61
N ASN A 15 -2.12 17.38 -10.92
CA ASN A 15 -1.41 17.58 -12.19
C ASN A 15 0.08 17.22 -12.09
N GLU A 16 0.52 16.64 -10.98
CA GLU A 16 1.91 16.31 -10.69
C GLU A 16 2.08 14.81 -10.45
N GLU A 17 3.30 14.31 -10.57
CA GLU A 17 3.64 12.92 -10.25
C GLU A 17 3.77 12.74 -8.74
N LEU A 18 3.07 11.75 -8.19
CA LEU A 18 3.22 11.37 -6.79
C LEU A 18 4.37 10.38 -6.67
N ASN A 19 5.52 10.86 -6.22
CA ASN A 19 6.68 10.04 -5.91
C ASN A 19 6.58 9.58 -4.45
N LEU A 20 6.58 8.27 -4.25
CA LEU A 20 6.58 7.64 -2.94
C LEU A 20 8.02 7.45 -2.48
N GLU A 21 8.32 7.90 -1.26
CA GLU A 21 9.63 7.70 -0.66
C GLU A 21 10.01 6.21 -0.67
N PRO A 22 11.30 5.87 -0.85
CA PRO A 22 11.75 4.50 -0.73
C PRO A 22 11.31 3.90 0.61
N GLN A 23 10.77 2.69 0.60
CA GLN A 23 10.20 2.00 1.78
C GLN A 23 8.88 2.59 2.30
N SER A 24 8.26 3.54 1.60
CA SER A 24 6.92 4.06 1.85
C SER A 24 5.90 3.40 0.91
N PRO A 25 4.63 3.25 1.34
CA PRO A 25 4.12 3.27 2.71
C PRO A 25 4.74 2.20 3.60
N ARG A 26 4.76 2.50 4.91
CA ARG A 26 5.21 1.56 5.96
C ARG A 26 4.00 0.91 6.62
N LEU A 27 4.16 -0.35 7.00
CA LEU A 27 3.18 -1.09 7.80
C LEU A 27 3.74 -1.26 9.21
N ASP A 28 3.05 -0.67 10.19
CA ASP A 28 3.32 -0.89 11.61
C ASP A 28 2.83 -2.28 12.03
N HIS A 29 1.71 -2.71 11.46
CA HIS A 29 1.14 -4.04 11.60
C HIS A 29 0.69 -4.61 10.25
N GLY A 30 1.02 -5.88 10.02
CA GLY A 30 0.74 -6.55 8.75
C GLY A 30 1.98 -6.71 7.87
N GLU A 31 1.78 -7.30 6.71
CA GLU A 31 2.81 -7.54 5.71
C GLU A 31 2.24 -7.31 4.31
N TRP A 32 3.11 -6.85 3.41
CA TRP A 32 2.82 -6.82 1.98
C TRP A 32 2.65 -8.25 1.47
N MET A 33 1.81 -8.43 0.45
CA MET A 33 1.73 -9.74 -0.19
C MET A 33 3.00 -9.99 -1.01
N ASP A 34 3.47 -11.23 -1.06
CA ASP A 34 4.64 -11.67 -1.84
C ASP A 34 4.34 -11.78 -3.34
N VAL A 35 3.69 -10.77 -3.91
CA VAL A 35 3.51 -10.61 -5.36
C VAL A 35 3.85 -9.15 -5.73
N PRO A 36 4.58 -8.91 -6.85
CA PRO A 36 5.05 -7.56 -7.20
C PRO A 36 3.93 -6.52 -7.27
N GLU A 37 2.75 -6.89 -7.76
CA GLU A 37 1.58 -6.01 -7.91
C GLU A 37 0.93 -5.62 -6.58
N SER A 38 1.34 -6.24 -5.49
CA SER A 38 0.87 -5.91 -4.14
C SER A 38 1.82 -5.00 -3.38
N GLN A 39 3.01 -4.75 -3.91
CA GLN A 39 3.92 -3.75 -3.36
C GLN A 39 3.44 -2.35 -3.75
N PRO A 40 3.65 -1.34 -2.89
CA PRO A 40 3.35 0.01 -3.29
C PRO A 40 4.21 0.47 -4.48
N PRO A 41 3.63 1.20 -5.44
CA PRO A 41 4.41 1.76 -6.55
C PRO A 41 5.39 2.83 -6.02
N GLN A 42 6.50 3.06 -6.71
CA GLN A 42 7.41 4.18 -6.38
C GLN A 42 6.90 5.51 -6.95
N GLU A 43 6.05 5.46 -7.98
CA GLU A 43 5.51 6.62 -8.68
C GLU A 43 4.05 6.35 -9.06
N ILE A 44 3.19 7.37 -8.93
CA ILE A 44 1.85 7.39 -9.51
C ILE A 44 1.74 8.66 -10.36
N ARG A 45 1.62 8.50 -11.68
CA ARG A 45 1.58 9.64 -12.60
C ARG A 45 0.30 10.46 -12.46
N ALA A 46 0.34 11.71 -12.93
CA ALA A 46 -0.81 12.60 -12.96
C ALA A 46 -1.98 11.95 -13.73
N GLY A 47 -3.14 11.86 -13.08
CA GLY A 47 -4.35 11.23 -13.64
C GLY A 47 -4.37 9.69 -13.57
N GLU A 48 -3.33 9.04 -13.06
CA GLU A 48 -3.28 7.58 -12.90
C GLU A 48 -3.64 7.13 -11.47
N SER A 49 -3.66 5.81 -11.26
CA SER A 49 -3.94 5.19 -9.97
C SER A 49 -2.90 4.15 -9.58
N GLY A 50 -2.49 4.16 -8.32
CA GLY A 50 -1.71 3.07 -7.72
C GLY A 50 -2.61 2.09 -6.99
N ILE A 51 -2.29 0.79 -7.05
CA ILE A 51 -2.98 -0.27 -6.32
C ILE A 51 -1.95 -1.14 -5.63
N TRP A 52 -2.16 -1.45 -4.35
CA TRP A 52 -1.30 -2.36 -3.59
C TRP A 52 -2.08 -3.08 -2.49
N ARG A 53 -1.52 -4.18 -1.96
CA ARG A 53 -2.25 -5.11 -1.08
C ARG A 53 -1.40 -5.59 0.08
N CYS A 54 -2.01 -5.63 1.26
CA CYS A 54 -1.38 -6.16 2.47
C CYS A 54 -2.35 -7.03 3.26
N LYS A 55 -1.80 -7.84 4.16
CA LYS A 55 -2.58 -8.71 5.03
C LYS A 55 -2.05 -8.68 6.47
N SER A 56 -2.88 -9.09 7.41
CA SER A 56 -2.47 -9.31 8.80
C SER A 56 -1.45 -10.44 8.88
N ARG A 57 -0.33 -10.25 9.60
CA ARG A 57 0.68 -11.31 9.80
C ARG A 57 0.17 -12.50 10.63
N ARG A 58 -0.76 -12.22 11.56
CA ARG A 58 -1.26 -13.21 12.52
C ARG A 58 -2.77 -13.16 12.63
N ILE A 59 -3.33 -14.29 13.01
CA ILE A 59 -4.75 -14.42 13.31
C ILE A 59 -5.09 -13.56 14.53
N GLY A 60 -6.24 -12.87 14.48
CA GLY A 60 -6.69 -11.98 15.56
C GLY A 60 -6.01 -10.60 15.55
N THR A 61 -5.15 -10.32 14.56
CA THR A 61 -4.53 -8.99 14.36
C THR A 61 -5.08 -8.30 13.12
N GLY A 62 -4.94 -6.97 13.07
CA GLY A 62 -5.30 -6.14 11.91
C GLY A 62 -4.11 -5.80 11.01
N VAL A 63 -4.35 -4.85 10.11
CA VAL A 63 -3.34 -4.17 9.30
C VAL A 63 -3.38 -2.69 9.69
N GLU A 64 -2.22 -2.11 9.94
CA GLU A 64 -2.05 -0.70 10.31
C GLU A 64 -0.78 -0.16 9.69
N GLY A 65 -0.82 1.09 9.23
CA GLY A 65 0.32 1.77 8.65
C GLY A 65 -0.06 3.14 8.09
N ALA A 66 0.94 3.85 7.60
CA ALA A 66 0.77 5.18 7.03
C ALA A 66 1.70 5.37 5.81
N PRO A 67 1.30 6.21 4.84
CA PRO A 67 2.26 6.78 3.92
C PRO A 67 3.26 7.65 4.69
N VAL A 68 4.54 7.47 4.43
CA VAL A 68 5.58 8.40 4.89
C VAL A 68 5.53 9.59 3.93
N THR A 69 5.16 10.75 4.46
CA THR A 69 5.12 12.06 3.78
C THR A 69 6.36 12.86 4.08
#